data_AF-A0AA47MBE7-F1
#
_entry.id   AF-A0AA47MBE7-F1
#
_cell.length_a   1.000
_cell.length_b   1.000
_cell.length_c   1.000
_cell.angle_alpha   90.00
_cell.angle_beta   90.00
_cell.angle_gamma   90.00
#
_symmetry.space_group_name_H-M   'P 1'
#
loop_
_entity.id
_entity.type
_entity.pdbx_description
1 polymer ?
#
loop_
_entity_poly.entity_id
_entity_poly.type
_entity_poly.pdbx_seq_one_letter_code
_entity_poly.pdbx_strand_id
1 'polypeptide(L)'
;MKMRSVGPSLLFLLAVISHIGHAKRDLKVACSTCRQVTDNFKKGVERTAKQNFGGGNTAWEERTLSKYETSEIRLTEILEAVCDSSSFECNRMVEEHEDLFETWWFKRQTKNPDLHKWFCVESLKVCCPKGAFGPDCNDCVGGLDRPCHGNGACDGDGTRGGDGHCSCNHGYEGEFCLECIDGYFGKVKNDTFALCTECHASCQSCSGGTNQDCDECKAGWEEDEQDACVDVNECSRDDPASCGEEEYCINNEGSFSCKGCDRVCSGCTGAGPDACRSCSTGYHDVEGTCTDIDECSEEAALCTAAHQECVNTPGSHLCLCVSGYEERDGECVPTAVSEEEKEEPESAETESPQAHEDL
;
A
#
# COMPACT_ATOMS: atom_id res chain seq x y z
N MET A 1 -0.53 59.59 -0.97
CA MET A 1 0.24 58.33 -0.87
C MET A 1 1.56 58.51 -1.61
N LYS A 2 2.70 58.53 -0.90
CA LYS A 2 4.04 58.57 -1.52
C LYS A 2 4.42 57.14 -1.92
N MET A 3 4.45 56.85 -3.23
CA MET A 3 5.12 55.65 -3.75
C MET A 3 6.60 55.80 -3.42
N ARG A 4 7.12 54.97 -2.50
CA ARG A 4 8.56 54.87 -2.25
C ARG A 4 9.18 54.24 -3.49
N SER A 5 10.09 54.96 -4.15
CA SER A 5 10.90 54.39 -5.23
C SER A 5 11.76 53.27 -4.64
N VAL A 6 11.61 52.07 -5.20
CA VAL A 6 12.51 50.95 -4.91
C VAL A 6 13.85 51.33 -5.54
N GLY A 7 14.87 51.58 -4.72
CA GLY A 7 16.19 52.00 -5.19
C GLY A 7 16.83 50.94 -6.10
N PRO A 8 17.67 51.33 -7.08
CA PRO A 8 18.28 50.42 -8.05
C PRO A 8 19.05 49.26 -7.40
N SER A 9 19.57 49.43 -6.18
CA SER A 9 20.26 48.36 -5.43
C SER A 9 19.35 47.18 -5.05
N LEU A 10 18.05 47.39 -4.80
CA LEU A 10 17.13 46.30 -4.43
C LEU A 10 16.70 45.48 -5.67
N LEU A 11 16.57 46.14 -6.83
CA LEU A 11 16.32 45.50 -8.12
C LEU A 11 17.54 44.68 -8.60
N PHE A 12 18.76 45.18 -8.39
CA PHE A 12 19.99 44.42 -8.64
C PHE A 12 20.09 43.18 -7.75
N LEU A 13 19.76 43.29 -6.46
CA LEU A 13 19.79 42.13 -5.54
C LEU A 13 18.80 41.04 -5.98
N LEU A 14 17.57 41.43 -6.35
CA LEU A 14 16.54 40.50 -6.82
C LEU A 14 16.93 39.83 -8.15
N ALA A 15 17.55 40.57 -9.08
CA ALA A 15 18.04 40.02 -10.34
C ALA A 15 19.17 39.00 -10.13
N VAL A 16 20.10 39.27 -9.21
CA VAL A 16 21.19 38.34 -8.85
C VAL A 16 20.63 37.06 -8.21
N ILE A 17 19.66 37.17 -7.29
CA ILE A 17 19.00 36.02 -6.67
C ILE A 17 18.26 35.17 -7.72
N SER A 18 17.60 35.82 -8.69
CA SER A 18 16.89 35.12 -9.77
C SER A 18 17.84 34.39 -10.73
N HIS A 19 19.00 34.99 -11.05
CA HIS A 19 20.04 34.34 -11.86
C HIS A 19 20.71 33.16 -11.15
N ILE A 20 20.97 33.26 -9.85
CA ILE A 20 21.52 32.16 -9.05
C ILE A 20 20.52 31.00 -8.98
N GLY A 21 19.21 31.30 -8.87
CA GLY A 21 18.16 30.29 -8.91
C GLY A 21 18.07 29.55 -10.25
N HIS A 22 18.23 30.26 -11.37
CA HIS A 22 18.28 29.65 -12.70
C HIS A 22 19.49 28.73 -12.88
N ALA A 23 20.70 29.21 -12.56
CA ALA A 23 21.92 28.41 -12.73
C ALA A 23 21.92 27.11 -11.90
N LYS A 24 21.35 27.13 -10.67
CA LYS A 24 21.18 25.93 -9.84
C LYS A 24 20.18 24.93 -10.44
N ARG A 25 19.11 25.42 -11.05
CA ARG A 25 18.10 24.60 -11.74
C ARG A 25 18.70 23.94 -12.98
N ASP A 26 19.51 24.66 -13.74
CA ASP A 26 20.15 24.17 -14.96
C ASP A 26 21.16 23.04 -14.66
N LEU A 27 21.97 23.15 -13.60
CA LEU A 27 22.91 22.11 -13.20
C LEU A 27 22.22 20.82 -12.71
N LYS A 28 21.10 20.94 -11.97
CA LYS A 28 20.33 19.77 -11.51
C LYS A 28 19.73 19.00 -12.68
N VAL A 29 19.18 19.72 -13.66
CA VAL A 29 18.63 19.13 -14.90
C VAL A 29 19.76 18.49 -15.71
N ALA A 30 20.88 19.19 -15.91
CA ALA A 30 22.03 18.64 -16.65
C ALA A 30 22.58 17.36 -16.01
N CYS A 31 22.67 17.27 -14.68
CA CYS A 31 23.08 16.04 -14.01
C CYS A 31 22.08 14.89 -14.22
N SER A 32 20.78 15.17 -14.13
CA SER A 32 19.74 14.17 -14.39
C SER A 32 19.80 13.64 -15.82
N THR A 33 19.96 14.53 -16.81
CA THR A 33 20.14 14.15 -18.21
C THR A 33 21.40 13.32 -18.40
N CYS A 34 22.52 13.72 -17.78
CA CYS A 34 23.77 12.99 -17.89
C CYS A 34 23.69 11.58 -17.29
N ARG A 35 23.05 11.42 -16.13
CA ARG A 35 22.76 10.10 -15.54
C ARG A 35 21.98 9.22 -16.50
N GLN A 36 20.88 9.74 -17.05
CA GLN A 36 20.04 9.03 -18.01
C GLN A 36 20.84 8.58 -19.25
N VAL A 37 21.64 9.48 -19.82
CA VAL A 37 22.52 9.20 -20.96
C VAL A 37 23.49 8.07 -20.64
N THR A 38 24.20 8.14 -19.51
CA THR A 38 25.20 7.12 -19.13
C THR A 38 24.57 5.77 -18.79
N ASP A 39 23.38 5.75 -18.19
CA ASP A 39 22.64 4.53 -17.89
C ASP A 39 22.13 3.85 -19.17
N ASN A 40 21.57 4.64 -20.09
CA ASN A 40 21.08 4.13 -21.38
C ASN A 40 22.24 3.65 -22.26
N PHE A 41 23.37 4.36 -22.26
CA PHE A 41 24.58 3.91 -22.93
C PHE A 41 25.02 2.54 -22.40
N LYS A 42 25.10 2.37 -21.08
CA LYS A 42 25.47 1.08 -20.45
C LYS A 42 24.51 -0.04 -20.85
N LYS A 43 23.20 0.21 -20.85
CA LYS A 43 22.19 -0.74 -21.36
C LYS A 43 22.42 -1.06 -22.85
N GLY A 44 22.81 -0.08 -23.65
CA GLY A 44 23.17 -0.25 -25.06
C GLY A 44 24.39 -1.15 -25.25
N VAL A 45 25.43 -0.99 -24.41
CA VAL A 45 26.60 -1.88 -24.39
C VAL A 45 26.17 -3.33 -24.11
N GLU A 46 25.32 -3.55 -23.11
CA GLU A 46 24.82 -4.88 -22.75
C GLU A 46 23.95 -5.48 -23.87
N ARG A 47 23.05 -4.68 -24.45
CA ARG A 47 22.16 -5.08 -25.57
C ARG A 47 22.93 -5.52 -26.81
N THR A 48 24.04 -4.84 -27.13
CA THR A 48 24.88 -5.12 -28.31
C THR A 48 25.95 -6.17 -28.04
N ALA A 49 26.14 -6.64 -26.81
CA ALA A 49 27.25 -7.53 -26.44
C ALA A 49 27.29 -8.86 -27.20
N LYS A 50 26.15 -9.34 -27.71
CA LYS A 50 26.04 -10.60 -28.48
C LYS A 50 25.87 -10.37 -29.99
N GLN A 51 25.95 -9.12 -30.44
CA GLN A 51 25.78 -8.78 -31.86
C GLN A 51 27.10 -8.93 -32.63
N ASN A 52 27.01 -8.80 -33.95
CA ASN A 52 28.13 -8.83 -34.87
C ASN A 52 27.87 -7.81 -36.00
N PHE A 53 28.78 -7.70 -36.97
CA PHE A 53 28.64 -6.76 -38.09
C PHE A 53 27.44 -7.03 -39.02
N GLY A 54 26.61 -8.04 -38.74
CA GLY A 54 25.39 -8.35 -39.51
C GLY A 54 25.65 -9.05 -40.84
N GLY A 55 26.91 -9.36 -41.18
CA GLY A 55 27.29 -10.10 -42.39
C GLY A 55 27.53 -11.59 -42.11
N GLY A 56 27.05 -12.44 -43.02
CA GLY A 56 26.99 -13.91 -42.84
C GLY A 56 28.33 -14.65 -42.69
N ASN A 57 29.48 -13.96 -42.72
CA ASN A 57 30.82 -14.54 -42.54
C ASN A 57 31.62 -13.81 -41.45
N THR A 58 31.17 -13.92 -40.21
CA THR A 58 31.75 -13.28 -39.02
C THR A 58 33.27 -13.57 -38.86
N ALA A 59 33.73 -14.77 -39.24
CA ALA A 59 35.15 -15.15 -39.15
C ALA A 59 36.05 -14.49 -40.20
N TRP A 60 35.50 -14.10 -41.36
CA TRP A 60 36.23 -13.32 -42.37
C TRP A 60 36.26 -11.84 -41.97
N GLU A 61 35.15 -11.33 -41.44
CA GLU A 61 35.01 -9.95 -40.97
C GLU A 61 35.95 -9.69 -39.80
N GLU A 62 36.03 -10.54 -38.77
CA GLU A 62 36.95 -10.36 -37.64
C GLU A 62 38.44 -10.50 -38.00
N ARG A 63 38.76 -11.12 -39.14
CA ARG A 63 40.14 -11.25 -39.64
C ARG A 63 40.57 -10.06 -40.49
N THR A 64 39.60 -9.33 -41.06
CA THR A 64 39.81 -8.24 -42.02
C THR A 64 39.46 -6.87 -41.42
N LEU A 65 38.55 -6.84 -40.45
CA LEU A 65 38.11 -5.70 -39.64
C LEU A 65 38.48 -5.96 -38.17
N SER A 66 38.54 -4.89 -37.37
CA SER A 66 38.63 -4.99 -35.90
C SER A 66 37.42 -5.74 -35.32
N LYS A 67 37.53 -6.26 -34.09
CA LYS A 67 36.41 -6.91 -33.40
C LYS A 67 35.19 -5.98 -33.31
N TYR A 68 34.00 -6.50 -33.60
CA TYR A 68 32.73 -5.75 -33.45
C TYR A 68 32.60 -5.15 -32.05
N GLU A 69 33.00 -5.92 -31.03
CA GLU A 69 32.98 -5.53 -29.62
C GLU A 69 33.64 -4.16 -29.36
N THR A 70 34.73 -3.83 -30.05
CA THR A 70 35.49 -2.59 -29.87
C THR A 70 35.42 -1.69 -31.09
N SER A 71 34.46 -1.91 -32.00
CA SER A 71 34.35 -1.18 -33.25
C SER A 71 33.64 0.17 -33.08
N GLU A 72 33.87 1.09 -34.02
CA GLU A 72 33.16 2.36 -34.13
C GLU A 72 31.68 2.15 -34.49
N ILE A 73 31.40 1.17 -35.35
CA ILE A 73 30.02 0.82 -35.75
C ILE A 73 29.17 0.48 -34.52
N ARG A 74 29.69 -0.38 -33.62
CA ARG A 74 29.00 -0.70 -32.36
C ARG A 74 28.77 0.53 -31.49
N LEU A 75 29.73 1.46 -31.44
CA LEU A 75 29.58 2.71 -30.68
C LEU A 75 28.44 3.56 -31.26
N THR A 76 28.39 3.75 -32.58
CA THR A 76 27.32 4.50 -33.24
C THR A 76 25.94 3.87 -33.01
N GLU A 77 25.81 2.54 -33.18
CA GLU A 77 24.57 1.81 -32.90
C GLU A 77 24.08 1.95 -31.45
N ILE A 78 25.01 2.11 -30.51
CA ILE A 78 24.69 2.39 -29.11
C ILE A 78 24.20 3.84 -28.99
N LEU A 79 24.97 4.81 -29.47
CA LEU A 79 24.69 6.24 -29.34
C LEU A 79 23.34 6.64 -29.95
N GLU A 80 23.01 6.11 -31.14
CA GLU A 80 21.71 6.34 -31.81
C GLU A 80 20.51 5.87 -30.97
N ALA A 81 20.72 4.91 -30.07
CA ALA A 81 19.68 4.34 -29.22
C ALA A 81 19.72 4.86 -27.76
N VAL A 82 20.64 5.77 -27.42
CA VAL A 82 20.76 6.32 -26.05
C VAL A 82 19.57 7.19 -25.68
N CYS A 83 19.10 8.00 -26.63
CA CYS A 83 18.05 8.99 -26.42
C CYS A 83 16.83 8.69 -27.30
N ASP A 84 15.64 8.89 -26.74
CA ASP A 84 14.43 8.94 -27.55
C ASP A 84 14.43 10.21 -28.41
N SER A 85 13.89 10.15 -29.63
CA SER A 85 13.88 11.30 -30.56
C SER A 85 13.09 12.50 -30.04
N SER A 86 12.18 12.30 -29.09
CA SER A 86 11.45 13.37 -28.41
C SER A 86 12.24 14.05 -27.29
N SER A 87 13.34 13.46 -26.83
CA SER A 87 14.11 13.95 -25.68
C SER A 87 15.17 14.97 -26.11
N PHE A 88 14.79 16.22 -26.30
CA PHE A 88 15.68 17.29 -26.79
C PHE A 88 16.97 17.42 -25.96
N GLU A 89 16.85 17.48 -24.63
CA GLU A 89 18.01 17.65 -23.74
C GLU A 89 18.99 16.48 -23.77
N CYS A 90 18.48 15.26 -23.91
CA CYS A 90 19.29 14.06 -24.04
C CYS A 90 20.05 14.06 -25.36
N ASN A 91 19.34 14.26 -26.48
CA ASN A 91 19.95 14.30 -27.81
C ASN A 91 21.02 15.39 -27.89
N ARG A 92 20.72 16.60 -27.42
CA ARG A 92 21.70 17.70 -27.37
C ARG A 92 22.96 17.31 -26.60
N MET A 93 22.83 16.69 -25.43
CA MET A 93 23.99 16.29 -24.61
C MET A 93 24.84 15.21 -25.30
N VAL A 94 24.23 14.27 -26.01
CA VAL A 94 24.95 13.24 -26.76
C VAL A 94 25.69 13.88 -27.94
N GLU A 95 24.99 14.69 -28.74
CA GLU A 95 25.55 15.37 -29.92
C GLU A 95 26.71 16.33 -29.56
N GLU A 96 26.58 17.12 -28.49
CA GLU A 96 27.61 18.07 -28.07
C GLU A 96 28.88 17.39 -27.52
N HIS A 97 28.82 16.10 -27.19
CA HIS A 97 29.87 15.38 -26.47
C HIS A 97 30.23 14.01 -27.07
N GLU A 98 29.96 13.80 -28.36
CA GLU A 98 30.31 12.56 -29.08
C GLU A 98 31.82 12.23 -28.98
N ASP A 99 32.68 13.25 -29.00
CA ASP A 99 34.13 13.12 -28.90
C ASP A 99 34.58 12.52 -27.55
N LEU A 100 33.85 12.82 -26.48
CA LEU A 100 34.08 12.24 -25.16
C LEU A 100 33.65 10.77 -25.11
N PHE A 101 32.54 10.40 -25.76
CA PHE A 101 32.11 9.00 -25.89
C PHE A 101 33.13 8.17 -26.67
N GLU A 102 33.62 8.67 -27.81
CA GLU A 102 34.69 8.03 -28.57
C GLU A 102 35.97 7.88 -27.74
N THR A 103 36.38 8.96 -27.06
CA THR A 103 37.57 8.95 -26.20
C THR A 103 37.45 7.90 -25.11
N TRP A 104 36.28 7.79 -24.48
CA TRP A 104 36.03 6.77 -23.47
C TRP A 104 36.09 5.37 -24.07
N TRP A 105 35.36 5.15 -25.18
CA TRP A 105 35.22 3.87 -25.86
C TRP A 105 36.56 3.30 -26.30
N PHE A 106 37.40 4.10 -26.95
CA PHE A 106 38.66 3.61 -27.53
C PHE A 106 39.85 3.68 -26.59
N LYS A 107 39.86 4.59 -25.59
CA LYS A 107 41.08 4.90 -24.82
C LYS A 107 40.94 4.73 -23.31
N ARG A 108 39.73 4.68 -22.75
CA ARG A 108 39.55 4.73 -21.29
C ARG A 108 38.72 3.61 -20.67
N GLN A 109 38.04 2.75 -21.43
CA GLN A 109 37.30 1.61 -20.86
C GLN A 109 38.09 0.79 -19.84
N THR A 110 39.39 0.59 -20.05
CA THR A 110 40.27 -0.19 -19.14
C THR A 110 40.76 0.60 -17.92
N LYS A 111 40.80 1.94 -17.99
CA LYS A 111 41.30 2.80 -16.90
C LYS A 111 40.17 3.41 -16.06
N ASN A 112 39.01 3.63 -16.66
CA ASN A 112 37.83 4.24 -16.07
C ASN A 112 36.58 3.48 -16.56
N PRO A 113 36.31 2.27 -16.03
CA PRO A 113 35.18 1.46 -16.47
C PRO A 113 33.82 2.07 -16.11
N ASP A 114 33.78 2.94 -15.11
CA ASP A 114 32.60 3.71 -14.74
C ASP A 114 32.47 4.95 -15.64
N LEU A 115 31.64 4.82 -16.69
CA LEU A 115 31.33 5.91 -17.61
C LEU A 115 30.66 7.09 -16.89
N HIS A 116 29.79 6.85 -15.91
CA HIS A 116 29.10 7.93 -15.20
C HIS A 116 30.09 8.80 -14.43
N LYS A 117 31.00 8.17 -13.68
CA LYS A 117 32.06 8.86 -12.95
C LYS A 117 32.94 9.69 -13.90
N TRP A 118 33.42 9.08 -14.98
CA TRP A 118 34.33 9.76 -15.90
C TRP A 118 33.67 10.88 -16.72
N PHE A 119 32.45 10.62 -17.22
CA PHE A 119 31.74 11.54 -18.10
C PHE A 119 31.02 12.65 -17.31
N CYS A 120 30.12 12.28 -16.40
CA CYS A 120 29.24 13.24 -15.72
C CYS A 120 29.92 13.99 -14.57
N VAL A 121 30.82 13.33 -13.84
CA VAL A 121 31.45 13.90 -12.64
C VAL A 121 32.80 14.54 -12.97
N GLU A 122 33.69 13.83 -13.69
CA GLU A 122 35.05 14.30 -13.96
C GLU A 122 35.15 15.22 -15.20
N SER A 123 34.55 14.83 -16.32
CA SER A 123 34.65 15.56 -17.60
C SER A 123 33.69 16.74 -17.69
N LEU A 124 32.38 16.49 -17.60
CA LEU A 124 31.36 17.53 -17.71
C LEU A 124 31.15 18.33 -16.43
N LYS A 125 31.52 17.74 -15.27
CA LYS A 125 31.33 18.35 -13.94
C LYS A 125 29.90 18.86 -13.73
N VAL A 126 28.90 18.12 -14.21
CA VAL A 126 27.48 18.44 -13.98
C VAL A 126 26.94 17.70 -12.76
N CYS A 127 27.53 16.54 -12.43
CA CYS A 127 27.18 15.74 -11.27
C CYS A 127 28.27 15.75 -10.18
N CYS A 128 27.91 15.22 -9.01
CA CYS A 128 28.80 14.89 -7.91
C CYS A 128 28.93 13.36 -7.74
N PRO A 129 29.98 12.87 -7.07
CA PRO A 129 30.02 11.48 -6.61
C PRO A 129 28.81 11.14 -5.75
N LYS A 130 28.44 9.86 -5.70
CA LYS A 130 27.39 9.39 -4.79
C LYS A 130 27.77 9.74 -3.34
N GLY A 131 26.79 10.24 -2.60
CA GLY A 131 26.91 10.72 -1.23
C GLY A 131 27.52 12.11 -1.10
N ALA A 132 27.56 12.90 -2.18
CA ALA A 132 27.97 14.30 -2.16
C ALA A 132 26.94 15.21 -2.84
N PHE A 133 26.84 16.46 -2.41
CA PHE A 133 25.82 17.42 -2.85
C PHE A 133 26.36 18.85 -3.02
N GLY A 134 25.56 19.70 -3.66
CA GLY A 134 25.85 21.12 -3.79
C GLY A 134 26.96 21.47 -4.81
N PRO A 135 27.22 22.76 -5.02
CA PRO A 135 28.10 23.22 -6.11
C PRO A 135 29.54 22.72 -5.98
N ASP A 136 30.00 22.48 -4.76
CA ASP A 136 31.36 22.01 -4.45
C ASP A 136 31.44 20.50 -4.21
N CYS A 137 30.31 19.78 -4.31
CA CYS A 137 30.22 18.35 -3.98
C CYS A 137 30.69 18.05 -2.55
N ASN A 138 30.09 18.72 -1.57
CA ASN A 138 30.34 18.44 -0.16
C ASN A 138 29.73 17.09 0.22
N ASP A 139 30.38 16.36 1.12
CA ASP A 139 29.88 15.06 1.58
C ASP A 139 28.55 15.22 2.32
N CYS A 140 27.59 14.35 2.01
CA CYS A 140 26.38 14.17 2.82
C CYS A 140 26.77 13.71 4.23
N VAL A 141 25.89 14.00 5.19
CA VAL A 141 25.95 13.40 6.53
C VAL A 141 26.11 11.88 6.42
N GLY A 142 26.96 11.27 7.23
CA GLY A 142 27.28 9.83 7.15
C GLY A 142 28.29 9.45 6.06
N GLY A 143 28.79 10.43 5.31
CA GLY A 143 29.83 10.27 4.30
C GLY A 143 29.33 9.75 2.95
N LEU A 144 30.28 9.53 2.03
CA LEU A 144 30.00 9.12 0.64
C LEU A 144 29.33 7.74 0.55
N ASP A 145 29.71 6.81 1.43
CA ASP A 145 29.27 5.41 1.37
C ASP A 145 27.91 5.17 2.02
N ARG A 146 27.56 5.99 3.04
CA ARG A 146 26.32 5.83 3.83
C ARG A 146 25.65 7.19 4.07
N PRO A 147 25.13 7.87 3.03
CA PRO A 147 24.39 9.11 3.20
C PRO A 147 23.27 8.96 4.24
N CYS A 148 23.12 9.96 5.11
CA CYS A 148 22.21 9.98 6.26
C CYS A 148 22.36 8.73 7.15
N HIS A 149 23.61 8.32 7.36
CA HIS A 149 23.99 7.09 8.08
C HIS A 149 23.34 5.81 7.53
N GLY A 150 22.84 5.82 6.29
CA GLY A 150 22.08 4.72 5.68
C GLY A 150 20.63 4.62 6.16
N ASN A 151 20.17 5.55 6.99
CA ASN A 151 18.84 5.59 7.58
C ASN A 151 17.96 6.71 6.98
N GLY A 152 18.36 7.26 5.83
CA GLY A 152 17.60 8.28 5.12
C GLY A 152 18.16 8.62 3.75
N ALA A 153 17.54 9.60 3.10
CA ALA A 153 17.96 10.14 1.82
C ALA A 153 18.52 11.57 1.98
N CYS A 154 19.68 11.82 1.38
CA CYS A 154 20.33 13.13 1.39
C CYS A 154 19.79 14.00 0.24
N ASP A 155 19.32 15.22 0.54
CA ASP A 155 18.89 16.16 -0.48
C ASP A 155 20.06 16.57 -1.38
N GLY A 156 19.91 16.33 -2.67
CA GLY A 156 20.95 16.61 -3.65
C GLY A 156 21.98 15.50 -3.86
N ASP A 157 21.76 14.29 -3.34
CA ASP A 157 22.69 13.16 -3.48
C ASP A 157 23.19 12.93 -4.93
N GLY A 158 24.50 13.13 -5.11
CA GLY A 158 25.26 13.02 -6.34
C GLY A 158 24.94 14.11 -7.38
N THR A 159 24.32 15.20 -6.96
CA THR A 159 23.98 16.35 -7.81
C THR A 159 24.73 17.59 -7.33
N ARG A 160 24.93 18.56 -8.24
CA ARG A 160 25.47 19.87 -7.85
C ARG A 160 24.44 20.81 -7.22
N GLY A 161 23.24 20.31 -6.96
CA GLY A 161 22.18 21.01 -6.23
C GLY A 161 21.95 20.40 -4.85
N GLY A 162 20.90 20.89 -4.20
CA GLY A 162 20.50 20.45 -2.87
C GLY A 162 21.26 21.11 -1.72
N ASP A 163 20.76 20.90 -0.51
CA ASP A 163 21.32 21.45 0.73
C ASP A 163 21.91 20.39 1.67
N GLY A 164 21.81 19.11 1.31
CA GLY A 164 22.38 18.00 2.06
C GLY A 164 21.54 17.56 3.26
N HIS A 165 20.34 18.12 3.44
CA HIS A 165 19.45 17.72 4.51
C HIS A 165 18.98 16.27 4.36
N CYS A 166 18.83 15.58 5.49
CA CYS A 166 18.44 14.18 5.53
C CYS A 166 16.94 14.02 5.71
N SER A 167 16.29 13.34 4.76
CA SER A 167 14.93 12.84 4.90
C SER A 167 14.99 11.40 5.42
N CYS A 168 14.65 11.20 6.70
CA CYS A 168 14.80 9.91 7.36
C CYS A 168 13.79 8.85 6.88
N ASN A 169 14.23 7.59 6.88
CA ASN A 169 13.37 6.43 6.65
C ASN A 169 12.38 6.27 7.81
N HIS A 170 11.26 5.60 7.56
CA HIS A 170 10.31 5.29 8.63
C HIS A 170 10.99 4.50 9.77
N GLY A 171 10.67 4.85 11.02
CA GLY A 171 11.36 4.34 12.20
C GLY A 171 12.51 5.22 12.70
N TYR A 172 12.93 6.23 11.92
CA TYR A 172 14.06 7.11 12.25
C TYR A 172 13.68 8.60 12.21
N GLU A 173 14.32 9.38 13.06
CA GLU A 173 14.20 10.83 13.11
C GLU A 173 15.52 11.52 13.51
N GLY A 174 15.45 12.84 13.68
CA GLY A 174 16.58 13.71 13.97
C GLY A 174 17.35 14.16 12.72
N GLU A 175 18.27 15.09 12.91
CA GLU A 175 19.06 15.69 11.81
C GLU A 175 19.92 14.66 11.05
N PHE A 176 20.35 13.62 11.76
CA PHE A 176 21.25 12.58 11.24
C PHE A 176 20.57 11.23 11.01
N CYS A 177 19.26 11.10 11.24
CA CYS A 177 18.55 9.81 11.17
C CYS A 177 19.15 8.72 12.07
N LEU A 178 19.62 9.12 13.25
CA LEU A 178 20.20 8.26 14.28
C LEU A 178 19.32 8.13 15.52
N GLU A 179 18.17 8.80 15.53
CA GLU A 179 17.17 8.73 16.58
C GLU A 179 16.01 7.86 16.09
N CYS A 180 15.37 7.16 17.01
CA CYS A 180 14.20 6.34 16.71
C CYS A 180 12.96 7.17 17.03
N ILE A 181 11.96 7.11 16.17
CA ILE A 181 10.66 7.74 16.43
C ILE A 181 9.94 7.04 17.60
N ASP A 182 8.91 7.68 18.12
CA ASP A 182 8.00 7.07 19.10
C ASP A 182 7.47 5.70 18.60
N GLY A 183 7.44 4.71 19.50
CA GLY A 183 7.09 3.33 19.17
C GLY A 183 8.24 2.51 18.59
N TYR A 184 9.47 3.04 18.51
CA TYR A 184 10.67 2.31 18.13
C TYR A 184 11.78 2.48 19.18
N PHE A 185 12.58 1.44 19.39
CA PHE A 185 13.75 1.47 20.27
C PHE A 185 15.04 1.18 19.51
N GLY A 186 16.14 1.73 20.02
CA GLY A 186 17.47 1.55 19.44
C GLY A 186 18.13 0.24 19.89
N LYS A 187 17.96 -0.85 19.14
CA LYS A 187 18.57 -2.15 19.44
C LYS A 187 20.10 -2.09 19.46
N VAL A 188 20.69 -1.29 18.57
CA VAL A 188 22.12 -0.96 18.54
C VAL A 188 22.26 0.50 18.16
N LYS A 189 22.92 1.31 18.99
CA LYS A 189 23.16 2.72 18.72
C LYS A 189 24.60 3.12 19.04
N ASN A 190 25.24 3.80 18.10
CA ASN A 190 26.49 4.53 18.29
C ASN A 190 26.42 5.85 17.49
N ASP A 191 27.49 6.64 17.54
CA ASP A 191 27.54 7.97 16.92
C ASP A 191 27.38 7.98 15.38
N THR A 192 27.44 6.81 14.74
CA THR A 192 27.41 6.68 13.26
C THR A 192 26.44 5.62 12.74
N PHE A 193 25.75 4.92 13.63
CA PHE A 193 24.88 3.80 13.32
C PHE A 193 23.78 3.68 14.37
N ALA A 194 22.53 3.63 13.91
CA ALA A 194 21.38 3.28 14.72
C ALA A 194 20.58 2.19 14.00
N LEU A 195 20.19 1.16 14.75
CA LEU A 195 19.22 0.16 14.33
C LEU A 195 17.96 0.31 15.18
N CYS A 196 16.97 1.00 14.62
CA CYS A 196 15.67 1.16 15.25
C CYS A 196 14.80 -0.06 14.96
N THR A 197 14.19 -0.61 16.01
CA THR A 197 13.29 -1.76 15.95
C THR A 197 11.96 -1.35 16.58
N GLU A 198 10.85 -1.79 16.03
CA GLU A 198 9.53 -1.48 16.55
C GLU A 198 9.35 -2.08 17.96
N CYS A 199 8.67 -1.34 18.84
CA CYS A 199 8.26 -1.81 20.15
C CYS A 199 7.20 -2.91 20.03
N HIS A 200 6.97 -3.65 21.11
CA HIS A 200 5.80 -4.52 21.19
C HIS A 200 4.50 -3.70 21.04
N ALA A 201 3.45 -4.30 20.48
CA ALA A 201 2.18 -3.63 20.20
C ALA A 201 1.55 -2.98 21.45
N SER A 202 1.79 -3.56 22.62
CA SER A 202 1.33 -3.08 23.92
C SER A 202 2.13 -1.92 24.51
N CYS A 203 3.31 -1.59 23.98
CA CYS A 203 4.15 -0.51 24.51
C CYS A 203 3.87 0.82 23.82
N GLN A 204 3.72 1.90 24.58
CA GLN A 204 3.73 3.27 24.09
C GLN A 204 5.17 3.72 23.79
N SER A 205 6.08 3.40 24.70
CA SER A 205 7.53 3.53 24.54
C SER A 205 8.22 2.30 25.12
N CYS A 206 9.42 1.96 24.66
CA CYS A 206 10.10 0.74 25.06
C CYS A 206 11.63 0.84 24.99
N SER A 207 12.27 -0.03 25.77
CA SER A 207 13.71 -0.26 25.75
C SER A 207 14.09 -1.58 25.05
N GLY A 208 13.10 -2.37 24.65
CA GLY A 208 13.24 -3.68 24.02
C GLY A 208 12.02 -4.10 23.20
N GLY A 209 12.03 -5.34 22.69
CA GLY A 209 11.05 -5.82 21.71
C GLY A 209 9.91 -6.65 22.29
N THR A 210 9.90 -6.90 23.60
CA THR A 210 8.89 -7.71 24.27
C THR A 210 7.90 -6.82 25.02
N ASN A 211 6.76 -7.39 25.43
CA ASN A 211 5.78 -6.70 26.25
C ASN A 211 6.25 -6.41 27.68
N GLN A 212 7.39 -6.97 28.11
CA GLN A 212 8.06 -6.67 29.39
C GLN A 212 9.09 -5.54 29.26
N ASP A 213 9.47 -5.19 28.03
CA ASP A 213 10.46 -4.13 27.80
C ASP A 213 9.80 -2.76 27.57
N CYS A 214 8.51 -2.63 27.90
CA CYS A 214 7.78 -1.38 27.78
C CYS A 214 8.21 -0.43 28.90
N ASP A 215 8.54 0.81 28.57
CA ASP A 215 8.74 1.86 29.57
C ASP A 215 7.37 2.45 30.01
N GLU A 216 6.38 2.38 29.11
CA GLU A 216 4.99 2.78 29.36
C GLU A 216 4.04 1.91 28.51
N CYS A 217 2.97 1.38 29.10
CA CYS A 217 1.94 0.63 28.38
C CYS A 217 1.04 1.58 27.54
N LYS A 218 0.58 1.13 26.39
CA LYS A 218 -0.45 1.83 25.60
C LYS A 218 -1.80 1.80 26.35
N ALA A 219 -2.69 2.74 26.01
CA ALA A 219 -4.07 2.67 26.46
C ALA A 219 -4.74 1.35 26.02
N GLY A 220 -5.56 0.77 26.89
CA GLY A 220 -6.12 -0.59 26.70
C GLY A 220 -5.19 -1.72 27.16
N TRP A 221 -4.03 -1.38 27.71
CA TRP A 221 -3.08 -2.34 28.27
C TRP A 221 -2.75 -1.93 29.71
N GLU A 222 -2.52 -2.92 30.57
CA GLU A 222 -2.11 -2.74 31.97
C GLU A 222 -0.87 -3.57 32.29
N GLU A 223 -0.11 -3.12 33.28
CA GLU A 223 1.09 -3.81 33.73
C GLU A 223 0.71 -4.93 34.71
N ASP A 224 1.17 -6.16 34.44
CA ASP A 224 0.95 -7.32 35.31
C ASP A 224 2.00 -7.44 36.43
N GLU A 225 1.92 -8.50 37.23
CA GLU A 225 2.86 -8.77 38.32
C GLU A 225 4.32 -9.06 37.85
N GLN A 226 4.56 -9.18 36.55
CA GLN A 226 5.86 -9.42 35.93
C GLN A 226 6.37 -8.20 35.15
N ASP A 227 5.80 -7.02 35.40
CA ASP A 227 6.08 -5.78 34.68
C ASP A 227 5.79 -5.89 33.16
N ALA A 228 4.91 -6.82 32.77
CA ALA A 228 4.51 -7.02 31.37
C ALA A 228 3.23 -6.25 31.06
N CYS A 229 3.23 -5.48 29.97
CA CYS A 229 2.00 -4.86 29.46
C CYS A 229 1.11 -5.93 28.82
N VAL A 230 0.03 -6.29 29.50
CA VAL A 230 -0.99 -7.24 29.08
C VAL A 230 -2.29 -6.53 28.73
N ASP A 231 -3.06 -7.16 27.87
CA ASP A 231 -4.31 -6.62 27.36
C ASP A 231 -5.33 -6.50 28.50
N VAL A 232 -5.93 -5.32 28.66
CA VAL A 232 -7.02 -5.12 29.62
C VAL A 232 -8.26 -5.77 29.03
N ASN A 233 -8.75 -6.83 29.66
CA ASN A 233 -9.98 -7.45 29.18
C ASN A 233 -11.21 -6.66 29.64
N GLU A 234 -11.66 -5.69 28.85
CA GLU A 234 -12.78 -4.81 29.20
C GLU A 234 -14.14 -5.55 29.21
N CYS A 235 -14.19 -6.78 28.71
CA CYS A 235 -15.36 -7.65 28.80
C CYS A 235 -15.40 -8.49 30.09
N SER A 236 -14.34 -8.47 30.90
CA SER A 236 -14.35 -9.07 32.23
C SER A 236 -15.28 -8.26 33.14
N ARG A 237 -16.10 -8.96 33.94
CA ARG A 237 -17.34 -8.47 34.57
C ARG A 237 -17.17 -7.34 35.62
N ASP A 238 -15.98 -6.77 35.75
CA ASP A 238 -15.66 -5.72 36.72
C ASP A 238 -15.87 -4.29 36.17
N ASP A 239 -16.15 -4.10 34.86
CA ASP A 239 -16.65 -2.84 34.32
C ASP A 239 -18.16 -2.94 33.98
N PRO A 240 -19.06 -2.31 34.76
CA PRO A 240 -20.51 -2.45 34.62
C PRO A 240 -21.12 -1.73 33.40
N ALA A 241 -20.35 -1.15 32.48
CA ALA A 241 -20.91 -0.44 31.33
C ALA A 241 -20.05 -0.45 30.05
N SER A 242 -19.39 -1.56 29.70
CA SER A 242 -18.61 -1.63 28.46
C SER A 242 -19.49 -1.54 27.19
N CYS A 243 -20.70 -2.12 27.20
CA CYS A 243 -21.60 -2.13 26.03
C CYS A 243 -23.08 -1.87 26.42
N GLY A 244 -23.93 -1.56 25.43
CA GLY A 244 -25.37 -1.35 25.63
C GLY A 244 -26.14 -2.61 26.07
N GLU A 245 -27.40 -2.44 26.49
CA GLU A 245 -28.23 -3.54 27.03
C GLU A 245 -28.58 -4.64 25.98
N GLU A 246 -28.63 -4.27 24.69
CA GLU A 246 -28.88 -5.15 23.54
C GLU A 246 -27.58 -5.48 22.77
N GLU A 247 -26.44 -5.34 23.42
CA GLU A 247 -25.13 -5.65 22.86
C GLU A 247 -24.36 -6.61 23.78
N TYR A 248 -23.43 -7.35 23.18
CA TYR A 248 -22.42 -8.12 23.89
C TYR A 248 -21.03 -7.61 23.55
N CYS A 249 -20.13 -7.76 24.52
CA CYS A 249 -18.75 -7.32 24.44
C CYS A 249 -17.86 -8.40 23.82
N ILE A 250 -16.94 -7.98 22.94
CA ILE A 250 -15.86 -8.79 22.40
C ILE A 250 -14.54 -8.09 22.71
N ASN A 251 -13.68 -8.77 23.47
CA ASN A 251 -12.36 -8.29 23.82
C ASN A 251 -11.43 -8.42 22.60
N ASN A 252 -10.75 -7.34 22.25
CA ASN A 252 -9.70 -7.33 21.22
C ASN A 252 -8.39 -6.86 21.86
N GLU A 253 -7.26 -7.13 21.22
CA GLU A 253 -5.98 -6.66 21.76
C GLU A 253 -5.90 -5.12 21.71
N GLY A 254 -5.79 -4.50 22.88
CA GLY A 254 -5.71 -3.07 23.13
C GLY A 254 -7.05 -2.32 23.10
N SER A 255 -8.19 -3.02 22.97
CA SER A 255 -9.52 -2.41 22.93
C SER A 255 -10.64 -3.46 22.96
N PHE A 256 -11.90 -3.04 23.09
CA PHE A 256 -13.06 -3.91 22.94
C PHE A 256 -13.98 -3.44 21.82
N SER A 257 -14.88 -4.33 21.40
CA SER A 257 -15.96 -4.00 20.45
C SER A 257 -17.29 -4.53 20.94
N CYS A 258 -18.33 -3.72 20.78
CA CYS A 258 -19.71 -4.10 21.09
C CYS A 258 -20.39 -4.60 19.81
N LYS A 259 -21.10 -5.72 19.90
CA LYS A 259 -21.93 -6.25 18.81
C LYS A 259 -23.34 -6.47 19.28
N GLY A 260 -24.30 -6.16 18.42
CA GLY A 260 -25.72 -6.37 18.71
C GLY A 260 -26.06 -7.84 18.95
N CYS A 261 -27.03 -8.06 19.83
CA CYS A 261 -27.62 -9.37 20.06
C CYS A 261 -28.35 -9.91 18.83
N ASP A 262 -28.60 -11.22 18.81
CA ASP A 262 -29.54 -11.78 17.86
C ASP A 262 -30.94 -11.19 18.09
N ARG A 263 -31.71 -10.98 17.02
CA ARG A 263 -33.07 -10.42 17.09
C ARG A 263 -34.02 -11.24 17.97
N VAL A 264 -33.71 -12.53 18.15
CA VAL A 264 -34.49 -13.43 19.01
C VAL A 264 -34.20 -13.23 20.49
N CYS A 265 -33.19 -12.43 20.86
CA CYS A 265 -32.79 -12.18 22.23
C CYS A 265 -33.27 -10.82 22.76
N SER A 266 -33.81 -10.80 23.97
CA SER A 266 -33.92 -9.60 24.80
C SER A 266 -32.68 -9.51 25.70
N GLY A 267 -31.59 -9.01 25.11
CA GLY A 267 -30.25 -8.99 25.71
C GLY A 267 -29.50 -10.32 25.58
N CYS A 268 -28.16 -10.27 25.54
CA CYS A 268 -27.32 -11.43 25.28
C CYS A 268 -25.97 -11.35 26.01
N THR A 269 -25.23 -12.46 25.98
CA THR A 269 -23.87 -12.58 26.51
C THR A 269 -22.84 -12.95 25.44
N GLY A 270 -23.30 -13.20 24.21
CA GLY A 270 -22.50 -13.65 23.09
C GLY A 270 -23.31 -13.61 21.79
N ALA A 271 -22.71 -14.14 20.72
CA ALA A 271 -23.36 -14.24 19.42
C ALA A 271 -24.38 -15.39 19.40
N GLY A 272 -25.47 -15.19 18.65
CA GLY A 272 -26.42 -16.26 18.32
C GLY A 272 -27.60 -16.42 19.30
N PRO A 273 -28.57 -17.28 18.93
CA PRO A 273 -29.81 -17.50 19.68
C PRO A 273 -29.62 -18.33 20.97
N ASP A 274 -28.46 -18.96 21.15
CA ASP A 274 -28.06 -19.78 22.30
C ASP A 274 -27.31 -18.99 23.38
N ALA A 275 -26.98 -17.72 23.10
CA ALA A 275 -26.31 -16.82 24.04
C ALA A 275 -27.23 -15.71 24.57
N CYS A 276 -28.55 -15.85 24.41
CA CYS A 276 -29.53 -14.91 24.92
C CYS A 276 -29.56 -14.93 26.46
N ARG A 277 -29.71 -13.75 27.08
CA ARG A 277 -30.07 -13.66 28.50
C ARG A 277 -31.53 -14.03 28.73
N SER A 278 -32.37 -13.68 27.78
CA SER A 278 -33.81 -13.98 27.74
C SER A 278 -34.29 -13.92 26.29
N CYS A 279 -35.32 -14.69 25.95
CA CYS A 279 -35.91 -14.66 24.62
C CYS A 279 -36.75 -13.40 24.42
N SER A 280 -36.67 -12.81 23.23
CA SER A 280 -37.55 -11.75 22.77
C SER A 280 -39.01 -12.22 22.73
N THR A 281 -39.95 -11.28 22.74
CA THR A 281 -41.37 -11.58 22.54
C THR A 281 -41.57 -12.37 21.22
N GLY A 282 -42.39 -13.43 21.27
CA GLY A 282 -42.60 -14.35 20.13
C GLY A 282 -41.61 -15.51 20.05
N TYR A 283 -40.67 -15.61 21.01
CA TYR A 283 -39.68 -16.68 21.10
C TYR A 283 -39.71 -17.33 22.48
N HIS A 284 -39.33 -18.60 22.57
CA HIS A 284 -39.24 -19.38 23.80
C HIS A 284 -37.92 -20.13 23.92
N ASP A 285 -37.49 -20.41 25.14
CA ASP A 285 -36.25 -21.14 25.41
C ASP A 285 -36.46 -22.63 25.23
N VAL A 286 -35.68 -23.24 24.34
CA VAL A 286 -35.60 -24.68 24.13
C VAL A 286 -34.15 -25.09 24.35
N GLU A 287 -33.91 -25.74 25.49
CA GLU A 287 -32.58 -26.23 25.90
C GLU A 287 -31.49 -25.14 25.87
N GLY A 288 -31.83 -23.91 26.25
CA GLY A 288 -30.90 -22.78 26.26
C GLY A 288 -30.77 -22.04 24.93
N THR A 289 -31.58 -22.39 23.91
CA THR A 289 -31.64 -21.70 22.63
C THR A 289 -33.01 -21.07 22.44
N CYS A 290 -33.07 -19.78 22.12
CA CYS A 290 -34.32 -19.12 21.81
C CYS A 290 -34.82 -19.53 20.42
N THR A 291 -35.97 -20.20 20.39
CA THR A 291 -36.65 -20.64 19.18
C THR A 291 -37.99 -19.96 19.02
N ASP A 292 -38.38 -19.78 17.76
CA ASP A 292 -39.67 -19.20 17.39
C ASP A 292 -40.83 -20.00 18.00
N ILE A 293 -41.85 -19.30 18.52
CA ILE A 293 -43.09 -19.93 18.97
C ILE A 293 -43.96 -20.12 17.73
N ASP A 294 -44.32 -21.37 17.40
CA ASP A 294 -45.26 -21.62 16.31
C ASP A 294 -46.69 -21.49 16.82
N GLU A 295 -47.18 -20.25 16.87
CA GLU A 295 -48.51 -19.99 17.43
C GLU A 295 -49.61 -20.67 16.60
N CYS A 296 -49.41 -20.85 15.29
CA CYS A 296 -50.37 -21.55 14.43
C CYS A 296 -50.53 -23.04 14.78
N SER A 297 -49.47 -23.66 15.32
CA SER A 297 -49.49 -25.05 15.79
C SER A 297 -50.00 -25.19 17.22
N GLU A 298 -49.86 -24.15 18.04
CA GLU A 298 -50.22 -24.17 19.47
C GLU A 298 -51.66 -23.69 19.75
N GLU A 299 -52.18 -22.72 18.98
CA GLU A 299 -53.49 -22.13 19.21
C GLU A 299 -54.44 -22.25 18.00
N ALA A 300 -55.48 -23.08 18.13
CA ALA A 300 -56.43 -23.38 17.05
C ALA A 300 -57.37 -22.21 16.63
N ALA A 301 -57.30 -21.04 17.29
CA ALA A 301 -58.26 -19.94 17.12
C ALA A 301 -57.63 -18.54 16.94
N LEU A 302 -56.38 -18.45 16.48
CA LEU A 302 -55.69 -17.16 16.27
C LEU A 302 -56.32 -16.31 15.16
N CYS A 303 -56.64 -16.93 14.02
CA CYS A 303 -57.31 -16.26 12.91
C CYS A 303 -58.83 -16.39 13.04
N THR A 304 -59.50 -15.29 13.41
CA THR A 304 -60.93 -15.31 13.73
C THR A 304 -61.85 -15.03 12.55
N ALA A 305 -61.34 -14.49 11.44
CA ALA A 305 -62.16 -14.18 10.28
C ALA A 305 -62.38 -15.42 9.39
N ALA A 306 -63.51 -15.48 8.71
CA ALA A 306 -63.82 -16.59 7.81
C ALA A 306 -62.85 -16.60 6.61
N HIS A 307 -62.51 -17.81 6.14
CA HIS A 307 -61.62 -18.01 4.99
C HIS A 307 -60.18 -17.50 5.18
N GLN A 308 -59.71 -17.43 6.42
CA GLN A 308 -58.30 -17.21 6.75
C GLN A 308 -57.58 -18.51 7.12
N GLU A 309 -56.30 -18.57 6.78
CA GLU A 309 -55.33 -19.56 7.26
C GLU A 309 -54.21 -18.86 8.04
N CYS A 310 -53.73 -19.52 9.10
CA CYS A 310 -52.61 -19.05 9.90
C CYS A 310 -51.29 -19.47 9.24
N VAL A 311 -50.36 -18.53 9.14
CA VAL A 311 -49.00 -18.75 8.66
C VAL A 311 -48.02 -18.25 9.73
N ASN A 312 -47.22 -19.17 10.27
CA ASN A 312 -46.22 -18.83 11.28
C ASN A 312 -45.08 -18.00 10.67
N THR A 313 -44.59 -17.00 11.39
CA THR A 313 -43.47 -16.14 10.97
C THR A 313 -42.48 -15.92 12.13
N PRO A 314 -41.20 -15.60 11.89
CA PRO A 314 -40.27 -15.39 12.99
C PRO A 314 -40.70 -14.26 13.95
N GLY A 315 -41.09 -14.62 15.17
CA GLY A 315 -41.53 -13.77 16.27
C GLY A 315 -43.00 -13.38 16.26
N SER A 316 -43.82 -13.93 15.36
CA SER A 316 -45.26 -13.63 15.22
C SER A 316 -45.96 -14.58 14.24
N HIS A 317 -47.26 -14.43 14.03
CA HIS A 317 -47.99 -15.08 12.93
C HIS A 317 -48.66 -14.07 11.99
N LEU A 318 -49.07 -14.54 10.82
CA LEU A 318 -49.92 -13.83 9.87
C LEU A 318 -51.17 -14.64 9.56
N CYS A 319 -52.31 -13.96 9.42
CA CYS A 319 -53.56 -14.56 8.94
C CYS A 319 -53.77 -14.16 7.49
N LEU A 320 -53.67 -15.10 6.56
CA LEU A 320 -53.82 -14.86 5.12
C LEU A 320 -55.12 -15.46 4.60
N CYS A 321 -55.69 -14.87 3.56
CA CYS A 321 -56.85 -15.45 2.90
C CYS A 321 -56.48 -16.75 2.19
N VAL A 322 -57.30 -17.79 2.35
CA VAL A 322 -57.12 -19.07 1.66
C VAL A 322 -57.20 -18.88 0.14
N SER A 323 -56.64 -19.84 -0.61
CA SER A 323 -56.66 -19.81 -2.08
C SER A 323 -58.06 -19.57 -2.65
N GLY A 324 -58.17 -18.61 -3.57
CA GLY A 324 -59.45 -18.18 -4.18
C GLY A 324 -60.19 -17.09 -3.40
N TYR A 325 -59.58 -16.51 -2.37
CA TYR A 325 -60.06 -15.35 -1.63
C TYR A 325 -58.99 -14.24 -1.59
N GLU A 326 -59.42 -12.98 -1.57
CA GLU A 326 -58.56 -11.80 -1.43
C GLU A 326 -59.00 -10.96 -0.23
N GLU A 327 -58.06 -10.32 0.45
CA GLU A 327 -58.36 -9.44 1.59
C GLU A 327 -58.97 -8.12 1.09
N ARG A 328 -60.18 -7.80 1.56
CA ARG A 328 -60.82 -6.49 1.39
C ARG A 328 -61.45 -6.05 2.70
N ASP A 329 -61.08 -4.84 3.16
CA ASP A 329 -61.60 -4.24 4.40
C ASP A 329 -61.49 -5.14 5.65
N GLY A 330 -60.43 -5.98 5.73
CA GLY A 330 -60.19 -6.91 6.83
C GLY A 330 -60.97 -8.22 6.76
N GLU A 331 -61.69 -8.48 5.66
CA GLU A 331 -62.40 -9.74 5.39
C GLU A 331 -61.88 -10.41 4.11
N CYS A 332 -61.89 -11.74 4.10
CA CYS A 332 -61.54 -12.52 2.92
C CYS A 332 -62.78 -12.68 2.03
N VAL A 333 -62.75 -12.08 0.84
CA VAL A 333 -63.83 -12.17 -0.16
C VAL A 333 -63.39 -13.05 -1.34
N PRO A 334 -64.29 -13.82 -1.98
CA PRO A 334 -63.92 -14.65 -3.12
C PRO A 334 -63.28 -13.80 -4.23
N THR A 335 -62.10 -14.21 -4.69
CA THR A 335 -61.48 -13.63 -5.87
C THR A 335 -62.38 -13.97 -7.06
N ALA A 336 -62.74 -12.99 -7.88
CA ALA A 336 -63.55 -13.25 -9.07
C ALA A 336 -62.75 -14.10 -10.07
N VAL A 337 -62.91 -15.42 -10.01
CA VAL A 337 -62.26 -16.35 -10.95
C VAL A 337 -63.05 -16.33 -12.26
N SER A 338 -62.43 -15.84 -13.33
CA SER A 338 -62.85 -16.13 -14.70
C SER A 338 -62.57 -17.60 -14.99
N GLU A 339 -63.61 -18.34 -15.39
CA GLU A 339 -63.52 -19.73 -15.83
C GLU A 339 -62.61 -19.88 -17.05
N GLU A 340 -61.35 -20.28 -16.86
CA GLU A 340 -60.39 -20.85 -17.83
C GLU A 340 -59.08 -21.02 -17.02
N GLU A 341 -58.50 -22.20 -16.74
CA GLU A 341 -58.43 -23.48 -17.43
C GLU A 341 -58.33 -24.63 -16.40
N LYS A 342 -59.06 -25.72 -16.66
CA LYS A 342 -58.74 -27.06 -16.19
C LYS A 342 -58.18 -27.82 -17.39
N GLU A 343 -56.89 -28.18 -17.36
CA GLU A 343 -56.42 -29.38 -18.05
C GLU A 343 -55.46 -30.15 -17.14
N GLU A 344 -55.77 -31.43 -16.99
CA GLU A 344 -54.97 -32.47 -16.31
C GLU A 344 -53.75 -32.88 -17.17
N PRO A 345 -52.76 -33.58 -16.58
CA PRO A 345 -51.44 -33.76 -17.19
C PRO A 345 -51.41 -34.91 -18.22
N GLU A 346 -50.81 -34.66 -19.38
CA GLU A 346 -50.37 -35.73 -20.28
C GLU A 346 -49.06 -36.35 -19.79
N SER A 347 -49.08 -37.67 -19.69
CA SER A 347 -47.96 -38.58 -19.46
C SER A 347 -46.86 -38.44 -20.52
N ALA A 348 -45.62 -38.20 -20.10
CA ALA A 348 -44.44 -38.39 -20.93
C ALA A 348 -43.58 -39.54 -20.40
N GLU A 349 -43.30 -40.45 -21.30
CA GLU A 349 -42.66 -41.74 -21.12
C GLU A 349 -41.20 -41.61 -20.65
N THR A 350 -40.78 -42.63 -19.90
CA THR A 350 -39.41 -42.86 -19.47
C THR A 350 -38.64 -43.57 -20.58
N GLU A 351 -37.63 -42.92 -21.17
CA GLU A 351 -36.54 -43.61 -21.86
C GLU A 351 -35.19 -43.25 -21.21
N SER A 352 -34.50 -44.29 -20.75
CA SER A 352 -33.11 -44.29 -20.28
C SER A 352 -32.15 -44.15 -21.48
N PRO A 353 -30.93 -43.65 -21.26
CA PRO A 353 -29.82 -44.55 -21.59
C PRO A 353 -28.73 -44.67 -20.52
N GLN A 354 -28.30 -45.93 -20.45
CA GLN A 354 -27.13 -46.56 -19.84
C GLN A 354 -25.87 -45.71 -19.57
N ALA A 355 -25.28 -46.07 -18.44
CA ALA A 355 -23.87 -45.92 -18.11
C ALA A 355 -22.94 -46.50 -19.17
N HIS A 356 -21.84 -45.80 -19.41
CA HIS A 356 -20.62 -46.35 -20.00
C HIS A 356 -19.50 -46.21 -18.97
N GLU A 357 -18.82 -47.33 -18.73
CA GLU A 357 -17.67 -47.51 -17.86
C GLU A 357 -16.47 -46.68 -18.33
N ASP A 358 -15.66 -46.20 -17.38
CA ASP A 358 -14.20 -46.12 -17.51
C ASP A 358 -13.53 -46.10 -16.12
N LEU A 359 -12.84 -47.22 -15.85
CA LEU A 359 -11.67 -47.51 -15.00
C LEU A 359 -11.59 -47.08 -13.52
#